data_AF-A0A7H0GJ89-F1
#
_entry.id   AF-A0A7H0GJ89-F1
#
_cell.length_a   1.000
_cell.length_b   1.000
_cell.length_c   1.000
_cell.angle_alpha   90.00
_cell.angle_beta   90.00
_cell.angle_gamma   90.00
#
_symmetry.space_group_name_H-M   'P 1'
#
loop_
_entity.id
_entity.type
_entity.pdbx_description
1 polymer ?
#
loop_
_entity_poly.entity_id
_entity_poly.type
_entity_poly.pdbx_seq_one_letter_code
_entity_poly.pdbx_strand_id
1 'polypeptide(L)'
;MIVRKQVIFGSPENHSSRELFKIASHFNVSNARACHFALYWLYKIEGIALVQEHNWVAKPSGAIFLRFTQEEDEKIQELMTKYSISFHELVKRVIEVVSKKIQDNKITHTDSKVVYFFNKENKK
;
A
#
# COMPACT_ATOMS: atom_id res chain seq x y z
N MET A 1 -10.22 -14.09 12.87
CA MET A 1 -8.77 -14.33 13.04
C MET A 1 -8.01 -13.11 12.49
N ILE A 2 -6.92 -12.69 13.13
CA ILE A 2 -6.06 -11.58 12.64
C ILE A 2 -4.75 -12.18 12.15
N VAL A 3 -4.40 -11.91 10.88
CA VAL A 3 -3.12 -12.29 10.28
C VAL A 3 -2.16 -11.11 10.39
N ARG A 4 -0.91 -11.38 10.79
CA ARG A 4 0.15 -10.35 10.87
C ARG A 4 1.19 -10.62 9.79
N LYS A 5 1.48 -9.61 8.97
CA LYS A 5 2.61 -9.66 8.02
C LYS A 5 3.58 -8.52 8.28
N GLN A 6 4.83 -8.75 7.91
CA GLN A 6 5.90 -7.76 7.99
C GLN A 6 6.29 -7.36 6.56
N VAL A 7 6.53 -6.07 6.35
CA VAL A 7 7.12 -5.52 5.12
C VAL A 7 8.37 -4.75 5.48
N ILE A 8 9.44 -4.91 4.71
CA ILE A 8 10.73 -4.27 4.96
C ILE A 8 11.03 -3.22 3.87
N PHE A 9 10.99 -1.92 4.22
CA PHE A 9 11.27 -0.77 3.36
C PHE A 9 12.67 -0.21 3.58
N GLY A 10 13.61 -0.54 2.69
CA GLY A 10 15.00 -0.05 2.75
C GLY A 10 15.12 1.45 2.82
N SER A 11 16.01 1.98 3.65
CA SER A 11 16.60 3.34 3.67
C SER A 11 15.81 4.51 3.05
N PRO A 12 15.81 5.72 3.65
CA PRO A 12 15.18 6.92 3.06
C PRO A 12 15.69 7.29 1.65
N GLU A 13 16.80 6.71 1.18
CA GLU A 13 17.34 6.87 -0.18
C GLU A 13 16.63 6.00 -1.25
N ASN A 14 15.75 5.07 -0.83
CA ASN A 14 15.03 4.21 -1.77
C ASN A 14 13.77 4.88 -2.32
N HIS A 15 13.56 4.73 -3.63
CA HIS A 15 12.40 5.24 -4.35
C HIS A 15 11.07 4.89 -3.64
N SER A 16 10.88 3.63 -3.24
CA SER A 16 9.65 3.18 -2.59
C SER A 16 9.46 3.76 -1.18
N SER A 17 10.54 4.09 -0.47
CA SER A 17 10.49 4.78 0.83
C SER A 17 10.12 6.25 0.66
N ARG A 18 10.59 6.89 -0.41
CA ARG A 18 10.18 8.25 -0.79
C ARG A 18 8.71 8.31 -1.20
N GLU A 19 8.24 7.36 -2.01
CA GLU A 19 6.83 7.28 -2.40
C GLU A 19 5.93 7.03 -1.19
N LEU A 20 6.34 6.16 -0.27
CA LEU A 20 5.61 5.95 0.99
C LEU A 20 5.54 7.24 1.82
N PHE A 21 6.64 8.00 1.91
CA PHE A 21 6.66 9.27 2.61
C PHE A 21 5.75 10.32 1.96
N LYS A 22 5.61 10.33 0.63
CA LYS A 22 4.67 11.21 -0.07
C LYS A 22 3.22 10.89 0.32
N ILE A 23 2.85 9.61 0.35
CA ILE A 23 1.51 9.18 0.78
C ILE A 23 1.27 9.60 2.24
N ALA A 24 2.23 9.31 3.13
CA ALA A 24 2.17 9.65 4.54
C ALA A 24 1.99 11.16 4.77
N SER A 25 2.77 11.98 4.07
CA SER A 25 2.70 13.44 4.15
C SER A 25 1.39 13.99 3.59
N HIS A 26 0.92 13.45 2.45
CA HIS A 26 -0.31 13.92 1.81
C HIS A 26 -1.55 13.75 2.71
N PHE A 27 -1.62 12.64 3.44
CA PHE A 27 -2.74 12.37 4.36
C PHE A 27 -2.46 12.73 5.82
N ASN A 28 -1.27 13.27 6.13
CA ASN A 28 -0.81 13.56 7.49
C ASN A 28 -0.93 12.34 8.43
N VAL A 29 -0.36 11.20 8.03
CA VAL A 29 -0.39 9.92 8.78
C VAL A 29 1.00 9.27 8.88
N SER A 30 1.15 8.27 9.75
CA SER A 30 2.40 7.50 9.85
C SER A 30 2.66 6.62 8.62
N ASN A 31 3.91 6.26 8.36
CA ASN A 31 4.30 5.35 7.28
C ASN A 31 3.58 3.99 7.34
N ALA A 32 3.33 3.47 8.54
CA ALA A 32 2.57 2.23 8.71
C ALA A 32 1.12 2.38 8.22
N ARG A 33 0.49 3.51 8.54
CA ARG A 33 -0.89 3.82 8.16
C ARG A 33 -1.00 4.16 6.67
N ALA A 34 -0.01 4.85 6.11
CA ALA A 34 0.11 5.07 4.67
C ALA A 34 0.28 3.77 3.89
N CYS A 35 1.09 2.84 4.41
CA CYS A 35 1.26 1.51 3.81
C CYS A 35 -0.04 0.68 3.88
N HIS A 36 -0.75 0.75 5.00
CA HIS A 36 -2.05 0.10 5.15
C HIS A 36 -3.09 0.69 4.18
N PHE A 37 -3.14 2.02 4.04
CA PHE A 37 -3.98 2.71 3.07
C PHE A 37 -3.67 2.28 1.64
N ALA A 38 -2.39 2.21 1.27
CA ALA A 38 -1.98 1.81 -0.06
C ALA A 38 -2.51 0.40 -0.38
N LEU A 39 -2.37 -0.55 0.54
CA LEU A 39 -2.96 -1.88 0.37
C LEU A 39 -4.49 -1.84 0.36
N TYR A 40 -5.15 -1.06 1.21
CA TYR A 40 -6.60 -0.87 1.17
C TYR A 40 -7.09 -0.37 -0.19
N TRP A 41 -6.32 0.53 -0.81
CA TRP A 41 -6.57 1.01 -2.16
C TRP A 41 -6.60 -0.13 -3.17
N LEU A 42 -5.61 -1.02 -3.06
CA LEU A 42 -5.50 -2.22 -3.88
C LEU A 42 -6.73 -3.14 -3.71
N TYR A 43 -7.17 -3.53 -2.51
CA TYR A 43 -8.20 -4.58 -2.41
C TYR A 43 -9.65 -4.10 -2.21
N LYS A 44 -9.89 -2.81 -1.91
CA LYS A 44 -11.27 -2.27 -1.72
C LYS A 44 -11.61 -1.06 -2.59
N ILE A 45 -10.64 -0.34 -3.16
CA ILE A 45 -10.93 0.91 -3.88
C ILE A 45 -10.88 0.74 -5.40
N GLU A 46 -9.79 0.16 -5.95
CA GLU A 46 -9.58 0.10 -7.41
C GLU A 46 -8.77 -1.10 -7.96
N GLY A 47 -8.15 -1.96 -7.13
CA GLY A 47 -7.51 -3.23 -7.53
C GLY A 47 -6.90 -3.38 -8.93
N ILE A 48 -5.63 -2.96 -9.08
CA ILE A 48 -4.70 -3.23 -10.20
C ILE A 48 -5.37 -3.25 -11.59
N ALA A 49 -5.83 -2.09 -12.06
CA ALA A 49 -6.14 -1.90 -13.48
C ALA A 49 -4.90 -1.58 -14.34
N LEU A 50 -3.67 -1.62 -13.80
CA LEU A 50 -2.49 -1.01 -14.45
C LEU A 50 -1.18 -1.78 -14.18
N VAL A 51 -1.09 -3.06 -14.53
CA VAL A 51 0.23 -3.69 -14.67
C VAL A 51 0.39 -4.12 -16.13
N GLN A 52 0.82 -3.17 -16.96
CA GLN A 52 1.64 -3.47 -18.11
C GLN A 52 3.08 -3.05 -17.80
N GLU A 53 3.97 -4.01 -18.04
CA GLU A 53 5.43 -3.97 -18.18
C GLU A 53 6.21 -3.00 -17.32
N HIS A 54 6.88 -3.52 -16.29
CA HIS A 54 7.92 -2.79 -15.60
C HIS A 54 8.85 -3.79 -14.88
N ASN A 55 10.03 -4.03 -15.47
CA ASN A 55 11.10 -4.85 -14.90
C ASN A 55 11.82 -4.06 -13.81
N TRP A 56 11.60 -4.41 -12.54
CA TRP A 56 12.25 -3.75 -11.42
C TRP A 56 12.90 -4.75 -10.47
N VAL A 57 14.14 -4.44 -10.09
CA VAL A 57 14.92 -5.15 -9.08
C VAL A 57 14.76 -4.43 -7.74
N ALA A 58 14.55 -5.16 -6.65
CA ALA A 58 14.36 -4.63 -5.30
C ALA A 58 15.45 -5.12 -4.34
N LYS A 59 15.90 -4.24 -3.41
CA LYS A 59 16.77 -4.55 -2.26
C LYS A 59 16.25 -3.80 -0.99
N PRO A 60 16.48 -4.30 0.25
CA PRO A 60 15.60 -4.04 1.43
C PRO A 60 16.15 -3.06 2.50
N SER A 61 15.34 -2.79 3.56
CA SER A 61 15.66 -2.38 4.99
C SER A 61 14.74 -1.35 5.75
N GLY A 62 13.63 -1.79 6.39
CA GLY A 62 12.86 -1.01 7.40
C GLY A 62 11.49 -1.63 7.72
N ALA A 63 11.30 -2.25 8.89
CA ALA A 63 10.14 -3.10 9.16
C ALA A 63 8.84 -2.34 9.50
N ILE A 64 7.78 -2.58 8.74
CA ILE A 64 6.39 -2.22 9.04
C ILE A 64 5.59 -3.49 9.31
N PHE A 65 4.87 -3.53 10.42
CA PHE A 65 3.98 -4.63 10.78
C PHE A 65 2.53 -4.26 10.43
N LEU A 66 1.93 -5.05 9.54
CA LEU A 66 0.57 -4.86 9.06
C LEU A 66 -0.32 -5.96 9.63
N ARG A 67 -1.54 -5.59 10.00
CA ARG A 67 -2.57 -6.51 10.51
C ARG A 67 -3.68 -6.60 9.49
N PHE A 68 -4.02 -7.81 9.09
CA PHE A 68 -5.08 -8.10 8.14
C PHE A 68 -6.14 -8.97 8.82
N THR A 69 -7.39 -8.78 8.41
CA THR A 69 -8.41 -9.81 8.57
C THR A 69 -8.11 -10.97 7.63
N GLN A 70 -8.72 -12.12 7.89
CA GLN A 70 -8.52 -13.30 7.05
C GLN A 70 -8.98 -13.09 5.60
N GLU A 71 -10.11 -12.41 5.38
CA GLU A 71 -10.60 -12.05 4.03
C GLU A 71 -9.59 -11.17 3.27
N GLU A 72 -8.91 -10.26 3.98
CA GLU A 72 -7.90 -9.39 3.38
C GLU A 72 -6.63 -10.16 3.03
N ASP A 73 -6.23 -11.11 3.88
CA ASP A 73 -5.09 -11.98 3.61
C ASP A 73 -5.33 -12.85 2.37
N GLU A 74 -6.51 -13.49 2.27
CA GLU A 74 -6.89 -14.34 1.14
C GLU A 74 -6.82 -13.56 -0.19
N LYS A 75 -7.34 -12.34 -0.23
CA LYS A 75 -7.24 -11.47 -1.43
C LYS A 75 -5.80 -11.10 -1.77
N ILE A 76 -4.96 -10.85 -0.76
CA ILE A 76 -3.54 -10.59 -0.97
C ILE A 76 -2.86 -11.82 -1.59
N GLN A 77 -3.16 -13.02 -1.09
CA GLN A 77 -2.60 -14.27 -1.62
C GLN A 77 -3.06 -14.55 -3.05
N GLU A 78 -4.33 -14.30 -3.36
CA GLU A 78 -4.88 -14.42 -4.72
C GLU A 78 -4.12 -13.50 -5.69
N LEU A 79 -3.89 -12.25 -5.31
CA LEU A 79 -3.14 -11.30 -6.13
C LEU A 79 -1.68 -11.71 -6.30
N MET A 80 -1.01 -12.12 -5.21
CA MET A 80 0.36 -12.64 -5.27
C MET A 80 0.48 -13.81 -6.24
N THR A 81 -0.48 -14.74 -6.17
CA THR A 81 -0.53 -15.92 -7.06
C THR A 81 -0.80 -15.51 -8.50
N LYS A 82 -1.83 -14.68 -8.73
CA LYS A 82 -2.22 -14.19 -10.06
C LYS A 82 -1.08 -13.50 -10.79
N TYR A 83 -0.30 -12.69 -10.08
CA TYR A 83 0.81 -11.93 -10.67
C TYR A 83 2.16 -12.62 -10.52
N SER A 84 2.23 -13.79 -9.88
CA SER A 84 3.48 -14.51 -9.59
C SER A 84 4.54 -13.61 -8.91
N ILE A 85 4.13 -12.82 -7.92
CA ILE A 85 5.00 -11.89 -7.18
C ILE A 85 4.95 -12.13 -5.68
N SER A 86 6.02 -11.72 -4.99
CA SER A 86 6.08 -11.75 -3.53
C SER A 86 5.18 -10.68 -2.90
N PHE A 87 4.82 -10.87 -1.63
CA PHE A 87 4.09 -9.87 -0.85
C PHE A 87 4.81 -8.52 -0.82
N HIS A 88 6.13 -8.53 -0.66
CA HIS A 88 6.95 -7.32 -0.64
C HIS A 88 6.88 -6.57 -1.97
N GLU A 89 6.95 -7.30 -3.08
CA GLU A 89 6.86 -6.74 -4.42
C GLU A 89 5.46 -6.18 -4.69
N LEU A 90 4.40 -6.86 -4.25
CA LEU A 90 3.03 -6.37 -4.32
C LEU A 90 2.89 -5.03 -3.57
N VAL A 91 3.37 -4.96 -2.32
CA VAL A 91 3.31 -3.75 -1.49
C VAL A 91 4.06 -2.59 -2.15
N LYS A 92 5.26 -2.85 -2.67
CA LYS A 92 6.07 -1.86 -3.37
C LYS A 92 5.31 -1.26 -4.56
N ARG A 93 4.77 -2.10 -5.44
CA ARG A 93 4.03 -1.66 -6.63
C ARG A 93 2.81 -0.82 -6.27
N VAL A 94 2.09 -1.21 -5.23
CA VAL A 94 0.89 -0.52 -4.78
C VAL A 94 1.22 0.87 -4.24
N ILE A 95 2.30 1.01 -3.45
CA ILE A 95 2.76 2.31 -2.97
C ILE A 95 3.11 3.24 -4.13
N GLU A 96 3.80 2.74 -5.15
CA GLU A 96 4.16 3.54 -6.33
C GLU A 96 2.92 3.99 -7.10
N VAL A 97 1.94 3.11 -7.31
CA VAL A 97 0.68 3.45 -7.98
C VAL A 97 -0.11 4.49 -7.21
N VAL A 98 -0.27 4.31 -5.90
CA VAL A 98 -1.04 5.25 -5.05
C VAL A 98 -0.33 6.59 -4.99
N SER A 99 0.99 6.62 -4.82
CA SER A 99 1.75 7.86 -4.84
C SER A 99 1.60 8.61 -6.17
N LYS A 100 1.70 7.91 -7.31
CA LYS A 100 1.49 8.52 -8.64
C LYS A 100 0.07 9.07 -8.79
N LYS A 101 -0.95 8.36 -8.32
CA LYS A 101 -2.33 8.84 -8.37
C LYS A 101 -2.56 10.08 -7.49
N ILE A 102 -1.88 10.19 -6.35
CA ILE A 102 -1.86 11.42 -5.53
C ILE A 102 -1.21 12.56 -6.32
N GLN A 103 -0.07 12.32 -6.97
CA GLN A 103 0.60 13.33 -7.79
C GLN A 103 -0.27 13.81 -8.98
N ASP A 104 -1.03 12.89 -9.58
CA ASP A 104 -2.00 13.18 -10.64
C ASP A 104 -3.30 13.84 -10.13
N ASN A 105 -3.43 14.14 -8.83
CA ASN A 105 -4.67 14.60 -8.17
C ASN A 105 -5.89 13.68 -8.37
N LYS A 106 -5.66 12.39 -8.61
CA LYS A 106 -6.72 11.36 -8.74
C LYS A 106 -7.13 10.75 -7.40
N ILE A 107 -6.33 10.97 -6.36
CA ILE A 107 -6.64 10.62 -4.98
C ILE A 107 -6.41 11.87 -4.14
N THR A 108 -7.41 12.25 -3.37
CA THR A 108 -7.43 13.44 -2.53
C THR A 108 -7.98 13.09 -1.15
N HIS A 109 -7.79 14.01 -0.19
CA HIS A 109 -8.30 13.89 1.17
C HIS A 109 -9.84 13.90 1.25
N THR A 110 -10.54 14.38 0.21
CA THR A 110 -12.00 14.47 0.16
C THR A 110 -12.67 13.24 -0.43
N ASP A 111 -11.93 12.31 -1.03
CA ASP A 111 -12.52 11.11 -1.63
C ASP A 111 -13.25 10.29 -0.57
N SER A 112 -14.53 10.00 -0.82
CA SER A 112 -15.40 9.32 0.15
C SER A 112 -14.83 8.00 0.65
N LYS A 113 -14.13 7.25 -0.23
CA LYS A 113 -13.44 6.00 0.11
C LYS A 113 -12.19 6.23 0.97
N VAL A 114 -11.45 7.32 0.72
CA VAL A 114 -10.28 7.73 1.51
C VAL A 114 -10.71 8.18 2.90
N VAL A 115 -11.71 9.05 2.97
CA VAL A 115 -12.32 9.50 4.22
C VAL A 115 -12.86 8.32 5.02
N TYR A 116 -13.54 7.36 4.37
CA TYR A 116 -14.02 6.14 5.02
C TYR A 116 -12.89 5.34 5.67
N PHE A 117 -11.79 5.11 4.95
CA PHE A 117 -10.64 4.39 5.48
C PHE A 117 -10.08 5.07 6.74
N PHE A 118 -9.77 6.37 6.64
CA PHE A 118 -9.13 7.08 7.75
C PHE A 118 -10.07 7.31 8.95
N ASN A 119 -11.37 7.49 8.73
CA ASN A 119 -12.36 7.65 9.82
C ASN A 119 -12.74 6.33 10.51
N LYS A 120 -12.77 5.21 9.78
CA LYS A 120 -13.07 3.89 10.35
C LYS A 120 -11.98 3.44 11.33
N GLU A 121 -10.72 3.76 11.03
CA GLU A 121 -9.59 3.42 11.91
C GLU A 121 -9.48 4.29 13.17
N ASN A 122 -10.04 5.51 13.18
CA ASN A 122 -10.07 6.36 14.39
C ASN A 122 -11.16 5.93 15.41
N LYS A 123 -12.04 4.99 15.04
CA LYS A 123 -13.11 4.47 15.91
C LYS A 123 -12.76 3.15 16.61
N LYS A 124 -11.51 2.68 16.50
CA LYS A 124 -10.96 1.51 17.21
C LYS A 124 -9.84 1.93 18.13
#